data_AF-A0A949WCU5-F1
#
_entry.id   AF-A0A949WCU5-F1
#
_cell.length_a   1.000
_cell.length_b   1.000
_cell.length_c   1.000
_cell.angle_alpha   90.00
_cell.angle_beta   90.00
_cell.angle_gamma   90.00
#
_symmetry.space_group_name_H-M   'P 1'
#
loop_
_entity.id
_entity.type
_entity.pdbx_description
1 polymer ?
#
loop_
_entity_poly.entity_id
_entity_poly.type
_entity_poly.pdbx_seq_one_letter_code
_entity_poly.pdbx_strand_id
1 'polypeptide(L)'
;MLQDKSGNLWFGTRFGLSKLSVAKLVEINDKSKHLSDNNEDVYFKTYSYEDGFLGIGINSGKTIFEDKDGTIWVGANDRLTAYHPPVGGNKPDTIVPNIQLTSIALFNENLEWVNLQEPWGKGQGKKSDAGALDTSFTLGNGVQVGNFEFDGLTRWYNLPENLSLAYNNNYLTFKFIGITMNQPKKVKYQYQLVGIDENWSAITSRTEAPYGNLPHGTYTFKVKAMNSEGYWSEPLEYTFTIRPPWWLTWWMYTIYVLFIIASIVFIVWWNGRKLRARAKVLTEEVNKATKEIRQQKEIVEIKHKEITDSINYAERIQRSFMATKEMLDKYLGVTSSSSEENTPHPVTSSSPKNEGVSRSERGYFVFFRPKDVVSGDFYWAAELNNGNFAFTCADSTGHGVPGAIMSILNISSLEKSVEKDTEPHQILNTTRRIIIDRLKKDGSPEGGKDGMDCSLLVLNKEKSQLTFASANNPVFIVRAVHPNPPEGRESQHSIHPNNEGFEGSSSSPSGRLGGAELLEYKPDKMPVGKHEKENEPFTLHTLQLQKGDVIYTLTDGFADQFGGDKGKKYMIKNFKELLLNIAHLPMPEQEQKLADEFAAWKGNNEQVDDVCIIGVRI
;
A
#
# COMPACT_ATOMS: atom_id res chain seq x y z
N MET A 1 -23.20 86.49 -15.63
CA MET A 1 -23.77 85.84 -16.84
C MET A 1 -24.88 86.74 -17.33
N LEU A 2 -25.00 86.92 -18.65
CA LEU A 2 -26.00 87.75 -19.31
C LEU A 2 -26.68 86.90 -20.39
N GLN A 3 -28.01 86.95 -20.48
CA GLN A 3 -28.73 86.52 -21.67
C GLN A 3 -28.97 87.76 -22.54
N ASP A 4 -28.46 87.76 -23.77
CA ASP A 4 -28.70 88.87 -24.69
C ASP A 4 -30.13 88.82 -25.26
N LYS A 5 -30.60 89.90 -25.88
CA LYS A 5 -31.93 89.99 -26.54
C LYS A 5 -32.13 88.97 -27.65
N SER A 6 -31.03 88.44 -28.21
CA SER A 6 -31.06 87.36 -29.21
C SER A 6 -31.11 85.97 -28.56
N GLY A 7 -31.18 85.90 -27.23
CA GLY A 7 -31.27 84.69 -26.42
C GLY A 7 -29.93 84.00 -26.10
N ASN A 8 -28.80 84.50 -26.59
CA ASN A 8 -27.49 83.88 -26.35
C ASN A 8 -27.04 84.13 -24.92
N LEU A 9 -26.33 83.16 -24.33
CA LEU A 9 -25.76 83.29 -23.00
C LEU A 9 -24.30 83.72 -23.07
N TRP A 10 -23.96 84.77 -22.33
CA TRP A 10 -22.63 85.30 -22.18
C TRP A 10 -22.16 85.12 -20.74
N PHE A 11 -20.95 84.61 -20.56
CA PHE A 11 -20.36 84.47 -19.24
C PHE A 11 -18.86 84.76 -19.28
N GLY A 12 -18.39 85.35 -18.19
CA GLY A 12 -17.00 85.66 -18.01
C GLY A 12 -16.21 84.44 -17.55
N THR A 13 -15.00 84.31 -18.05
CA THR A 13 -14.00 83.36 -17.54
C THR A 13 -12.75 84.12 -17.09
N ARG A 14 -11.83 83.43 -16.42
CA ARG A 14 -10.53 84.00 -16.07
C ARG A 14 -9.72 84.42 -17.32
N PHE A 15 -9.95 83.78 -18.46
CA PHE A 15 -9.13 83.89 -19.66
C PHE A 15 -9.85 84.57 -20.83
N GLY A 16 -11.02 85.15 -20.59
CA GLY A 16 -11.79 85.83 -21.63
C GLY A 16 -13.29 85.72 -21.45
N LEU A 17 -14.02 86.13 -22.47
CA LEU A 17 -15.47 86.14 -22.52
C LEU A 17 -15.96 84.92 -23.30
N SER A 18 -16.88 84.13 -22.75
CA SER A 18 -17.47 82.99 -23.45
C SER A 18 -18.92 83.27 -23.82
N LYS A 19 -19.31 82.79 -25.00
CA LYS A 19 -20.66 82.89 -25.56
C LYS A 19 -21.17 81.49 -25.90
N LEU A 20 -22.40 81.22 -25.51
CA LEU A 20 -23.18 80.07 -25.92
C LEU A 20 -24.38 80.54 -26.74
N SER A 21 -24.46 80.10 -28.00
CA SER A 21 -25.55 80.51 -28.89
C SER A 21 -26.86 79.79 -28.56
N VAL A 22 -28.00 80.40 -28.91
CA VAL A 22 -29.32 79.77 -28.75
C VAL A 22 -29.39 78.44 -29.50
N ALA A 23 -28.83 78.36 -30.71
CA ALA A 23 -28.79 77.12 -31.49
C ALA A 23 -28.07 75.99 -30.74
N LYS A 24 -26.94 76.29 -30.09
CA LYS A 24 -26.21 75.31 -29.27
C LYS A 24 -26.93 74.98 -27.97
N LEU A 25 -27.66 75.92 -27.36
CA LEU A 25 -28.51 75.66 -26.20
C LEU A 25 -29.64 74.67 -26.51
N VAL A 26 -30.28 74.81 -27.67
CA VAL A 26 -31.30 73.87 -28.14
C VAL A 26 -30.67 72.50 -28.39
N GLU A 27 -29.51 72.44 -29.05
CA GLU A 27 -28.77 71.18 -29.27
C GLU A 27 -28.44 70.47 -27.95
N ILE A 28 -27.94 71.20 -26.94
CA ILE A 28 -27.63 70.66 -25.61
C ILE A 28 -28.91 70.17 -24.92
N ASN A 29 -30.02 70.91 -25.01
CA ASN A 29 -31.28 70.56 -24.38
C ASN A 29 -31.97 69.36 -25.02
N ASP A 30 -31.85 69.19 -26.33
CA ASP A 30 -32.38 68.02 -27.03
C ASP A 30 -31.51 66.78 -26.77
N LYS A 31 -30.19 66.95 -26.66
CA LYS A 31 -29.26 65.89 -26.24
C LYS A 31 -29.46 65.47 -24.77
N SER A 32 -29.75 66.41 -23.87
CA SER A 32 -29.95 66.12 -22.44
C SER A 32 -31.26 65.40 -22.12
N LYS A 33 -32.24 65.39 -23.04
CA LYS A 33 -33.46 64.58 -22.91
C LYS A 33 -33.24 63.10 -23.20
N HIS A 34 -32.17 62.76 -23.93
CA HIS A 34 -31.76 61.38 -24.22
C HIS A 34 -30.55 61.01 -23.35
N LEU A 35 -30.77 60.98 -22.03
CA LEU A 35 -29.76 60.60 -21.05
C LEU A 35 -29.53 59.07 -21.06
N SER A 36 -28.59 58.64 -21.89
CA SER A 36 -27.73 57.49 -21.58
C SER A 36 -26.35 57.71 -22.20
N ASP A 37 -25.38 58.03 -21.33
CA ASP A 37 -23.95 57.72 -21.45
C ASP A 37 -23.01 58.45 -22.43
N ASN A 38 -23.41 59.50 -23.14
CA ASN A 38 -22.42 60.29 -23.87
C ASN A 38 -22.08 61.59 -23.14
N ASN A 39 -20.94 61.54 -22.44
CA ASN A 39 -20.19 62.68 -21.92
C ASN A 39 -19.61 63.51 -23.09
N GLU A 40 -20.46 63.96 -24.01
CA GLU A 40 -20.05 64.85 -25.09
C GLU A 40 -19.75 66.22 -24.50
N ASP A 41 -18.47 66.60 -24.56
CA ASP A 41 -17.98 67.89 -24.12
C ASP A 41 -18.79 69.03 -24.77
N VAL A 42 -19.44 69.84 -23.94
CA VAL A 42 -20.15 71.05 -24.40
C VAL A 42 -19.11 72.09 -24.80
N TYR A 43 -19.07 72.43 -26.09
CA TYR A 43 -18.15 73.43 -26.60
C TYR A 43 -18.72 74.85 -26.46
N PHE A 44 -17.95 75.75 -25.86
CA PHE A 44 -18.28 77.17 -25.72
C PHE A 44 -17.37 78.02 -26.60
N LYS A 45 -17.97 78.92 -27.40
CA LYS A 45 -17.18 79.92 -28.13
C LYS A 45 -16.54 80.86 -27.12
N THR A 46 -15.22 80.92 -27.10
CA THR A 46 -14.47 81.76 -26.17
C THR A 46 -13.69 82.83 -26.93
N TYR A 47 -13.89 84.09 -26.54
CA TYR A 47 -13.16 85.26 -26.99
C TYR A 47 -12.01 85.51 -26.01
N SER A 48 -10.79 85.28 -26.46
CA SER A 48 -9.55 85.47 -25.71
C SER A 48 -8.75 86.66 -26.26
N TYR A 49 -7.55 86.86 -25.72
CA TYR A 49 -6.59 87.83 -26.23
C TYR A 49 -6.35 87.71 -27.75
N GLU A 50 -6.34 86.49 -28.28
CA GLU A 50 -6.13 86.25 -29.71
C GLU A 50 -7.29 86.73 -30.60
N ASP A 51 -8.49 86.90 -30.03
CA ASP A 51 -9.65 87.47 -30.73
C ASP A 51 -9.78 88.99 -30.54
N GLY A 52 -8.79 89.62 -29.90
CA GLY A 52 -8.82 91.05 -29.57
C GLY A 52 -9.49 91.37 -28.22
N PHE A 53 -9.86 90.36 -27.42
CA PHE A 53 -10.34 90.60 -26.04
C PHE A 53 -9.15 90.87 -25.11
N LEU A 54 -8.90 92.14 -24.80
CA LEU A 54 -7.73 92.55 -24.01
C LEU A 54 -7.96 92.58 -22.49
N GLY A 55 -9.18 92.30 -22.02
CA GLY A 55 -9.52 92.37 -20.59
C GLY A 55 -9.01 91.18 -19.78
N ILE A 56 -8.62 91.42 -18.54
CA ILE A 56 -8.13 90.39 -17.61
C ILE A 56 -9.14 90.18 -16.49
N GLY A 57 -9.61 88.94 -16.33
CA GLY A 57 -10.48 88.54 -15.23
C GLY A 57 -11.86 89.20 -15.27
N ILE A 58 -12.86 88.43 -15.71
CA ILE A 58 -14.27 88.86 -15.63
C ILE A 58 -14.86 88.27 -14.35
N ASN A 59 -15.02 89.10 -13.32
CA ASN A 59 -15.55 88.63 -12.03
C ASN A 59 -17.04 88.24 -12.13
N SER A 60 -17.44 87.28 -11.30
CA SER A 60 -18.82 86.83 -11.16
C SER A 60 -19.70 87.96 -10.62
N GLY A 61 -20.73 88.38 -11.37
CA GLY A 61 -21.66 89.46 -11.01
C GLY A 61 -22.39 90.05 -12.23
N LYS A 62 -23.06 91.20 -12.05
CA LYS A 62 -23.64 92.01 -13.15
C LYS A 62 -22.55 92.83 -13.88
N THR A 63 -21.46 92.18 -14.26
CA THR A 63 -20.30 92.78 -14.94
C THR A 63 -20.44 92.78 -16.47
N ILE A 64 -21.50 92.14 -16.99
CA ILE A 64 -21.84 92.07 -18.40
C ILE A 64 -23.22 92.70 -18.57
N PHE A 65 -23.35 93.66 -19.49
CA PHE A 65 -24.59 94.39 -19.77
C PHE A 65 -24.78 94.60 -21.27
N GLU A 66 -26.02 94.50 -21.76
CA GLU A 66 -26.37 94.79 -23.15
C GLU A 66 -27.06 96.16 -23.24
N ASP A 67 -26.54 97.04 -24.09
CA ASP A 67 -27.14 98.36 -24.36
C ASP A 67 -28.28 98.28 -25.40
N LYS A 68 -29.00 99.38 -25.61
CA LYS A 68 -30.17 99.46 -26.50
C LYS A 68 -29.84 99.08 -27.96
N ASP A 69 -28.65 99.42 -28.41
CA ASP A 69 -28.10 99.15 -29.75
C ASP A 69 -27.61 97.70 -29.94
N GLY A 70 -27.60 96.89 -28.88
CA GLY A 70 -27.11 95.50 -28.89
C GLY A 70 -25.62 95.36 -28.58
N THR A 71 -24.92 96.45 -28.24
CA THR A 71 -23.52 96.41 -27.80
C THR A 71 -23.43 95.73 -26.43
N ILE A 72 -22.55 94.72 -26.32
CA ILE A 72 -22.32 94.00 -25.06
C ILE A 72 -21.12 94.62 -24.34
N TRP A 73 -21.39 95.31 -23.24
CA TRP A 73 -20.38 95.89 -22.35
C TRP A 73 -19.92 94.85 -21.34
N VAL A 74 -18.61 94.69 -21.22
CA VAL A 74 -17.95 93.73 -20.33
C VAL A 74 -16.94 94.46 -19.48
N GLY A 75 -17.23 94.54 -18.18
CA GLY A 75 -16.28 95.00 -17.17
C GLY A 75 -15.27 93.89 -16.84
N ALA A 76 -14.03 94.07 -17.27
CA ALA A 76 -12.88 93.30 -16.76
C ALA A 76 -12.25 94.03 -15.57
N ASN A 77 -11.35 93.37 -14.83
CA ASN A 77 -10.71 93.98 -13.66
C ASN A 77 -9.87 95.22 -14.00
N ASP A 78 -9.32 95.28 -15.21
CA ASP A 78 -8.36 96.30 -15.65
C ASP A 78 -8.94 97.28 -16.67
N ARG A 79 -10.07 96.97 -17.30
CA ARG A 79 -10.68 97.81 -18.35
C ARG A 79 -12.14 97.48 -18.59
N LEU A 80 -12.83 98.41 -19.24
CA LEU A 80 -14.15 98.19 -19.82
C LEU A 80 -14.01 97.87 -21.31
N THR A 81 -14.58 96.75 -21.76
CA THR A 81 -14.55 96.31 -23.17
C THR A 81 -15.97 96.32 -23.74
N ALA A 82 -16.15 96.86 -24.95
CA ALA A 82 -17.42 96.81 -25.66
C ALA A 82 -17.31 95.85 -26.84
N TYR A 83 -18.13 94.80 -26.83
CA TYR A 83 -18.34 93.93 -27.99
C TYR A 83 -19.46 94.51 -28.85
N HIS A 84 -19.10 94.98 -30.04
CA HIS A 84 -20.05 95.45 -31.03
C HIS A 84 -20.42 94.27 -31.95
N PRO A 85 -21.69 93.84 -32.00
CA PRO A 85 -22.10 92.84 -32.97
C PRO A 85 -21.92 93.41 -34.39
N PRO A 86 -21.35 92.64 -35.34
CA PRO A 86 -21.19 93.13 -36.70
C PRO A 86 -22.54 93.42 -37.35
N VAL A 87 -22.61 94.48 -38.16
CA VAL A 87 -23.81 94.89 -38.90
C VAL A 87 -24.22 93.74 -39.84
N GLY A 88 -25.36 93.09 -39.56
CA GLY A 88 -25.81 91.86 -40.25
C GLY A 88 -25.69 90.57 -39.42
N GLY A 89 -25.27 90.66 -38.16
CA GLY A 89 -25.09 89.54 -37.24
C GLY A 89 -23.78 88.79 -37.45
N ASN A 90 -23.26 88.13 -36.41
CA ASN A 90 -22.18 87.15 -36.58
C ASN A 90 -22.73 86.03 -37.46
N LYS A 91 -22.34 85.96 -38.74
CA LYS A 91 -22.54 84.74 -39.51
C LYS A 91 -21.63 83.67 -38.87
N PRO A 92 -22.18 82.60 -38.26
CA PRO A 92 -21.35 81.55 -37.69
C PRO A 92 -20.50 80.93 -38.81
N ASP A 93 -19.26 80.60 -38.49
CA ASP A 93 -18.44 79.78 -39.38
C ASP A 93 -19.02 78.36 -39.37
N THR A 94 -19.91 78.08 -40.32
CA THR A 94 -20.48 76.75 -40.53
C THR A 94 -19.58 75.88 -41.41
N ILE A 95 -18.44 76.41 -41.89
CA ILE A 95 -17.49 75.66 -42.69
C ILE A 95 -16.66 74.81 -41.73
N VAL A 96 -16.82 73.50 -41.84
CA VAL A 96 -16.05 72.53 -41.06
C VAL A 96 -14.59 72.52 -41.50
N PRO A 97 -13.62 72.27 -40.60
CA PRO A 97 -12.23 72.19 -41.00
C PRO A 97 -12.00 71.01 -41.96
N ASN A 98 -11.16 71.21 -42.97
CA ASN A 98 -10.70 70.11 -43.82
C ASN A 98 -9.59 69.36 -43.09
N ILE A 99 -9.88 68.16 -42.59
CA ILE A 99 -8.94 67.32 -41.85
C ILE A 99 -8.03 66.55 -42.80
N GLN A 100 -6.72 66.63 -42.58
CA GLN A 100 -5.72 65.94 -43.38
C GLN A 100 -4.71 65.24 -42.48
N LEU A 101 -4.40 63.98 -42.79
CA LEU A 101 -3.25 63.28 -42.22
C LEU A 101 -2.00 63.75 -42.96
N THR A 102 -1.01 64.24 -42.22
CA THR A 102 0.19 64.85 -42.78
C THR A 102 1.40 63.93 -42.75
N SER A 103 1.48 63.04 -41.75
CA SER A 103 2.59 62.09 -41.62
C SER A 103 2.21 60.93 -40.72
N ILE A 104 2.85 59.79 -40.97
CA ILE A 104 2.86 58.62 -40.09
C ILE A 104 4.32 58.38 -39.72
N ALA A 105 4.63 58.53 -38.44
CA ALA A 105 5.95 58.33 -37.88
C ALA A 105 6.05 56.95 -37.21
N LEU A 106 7.23 56.35 -37.25
CA LEU A 106 7.55 55.14 -36.49
C LEU A 106 8.49 55.51 -35.34
N PHE A 107 8.20 55.03 -34.13
CA PHE A 107 9.00 55.31 -32.93
C PHE A 107 9.32 56.81 -32.73
N ASN A 108 8.32 57.66 -33.00
CA ASN A 108 8.38 59.13 -32.96
C ASN A 108 9.32 59.80 -33.98
N GLU A 109 9.78 59.07 -34.98
CA GLU A 109 10.59 59.60 -36.08
C GLU A 109 9.78 59.64 -37.39
N ASN A 110 9.76 60.79 -38.05
CA ASN A 110 9.06 60.95 -39.32
C ASN A 110 9.77 60.18 -40.42
N LEU A 111 9.01 59.42 -41.20
CA LEU A 111 9.53 58.69 -42.34
C LEU A 111 9.20 59.39 -43.65
N GLU A 112 10.20 59.51 -44.52
CA GLU A 112 10.00 59.91 -45.91
C GLU A 112 9.65 58.67 -46.73
N TRP A 113 8.36 58.30 -46.72
CA TRP A 113 7.85 57.11 -47.40
C TRP A 113 8.13 57.07 -48.91
N VAL A 114 8.33 58.24 -49.55
CA VAL A 114 8.78 58.38 -50.95
C VAL A 114 10.09 57.66 -51.21
N ASN A 115 11.03 57.75 -50.27
CA ASN A 115 12.35 57.13 -50.41
C ASN A 115 12.29 55.59 -50.34
N LEU A 116 11.13 55.04 -49.95
CA LEU A 116 10.87 53.60 -49.86
C LEU A 116 10.10 53.07 -51.08
N GLN A 117 9.61 53.94 -51.99
CA GLN A 117 8.83 53.57 -53.18
C GLN A 117 9.70 53.31 -54.43
N GLU A 118 10.85 53.98 -54.58
CA GLU A 118 11.73 53.83 -55.76
C GLU A 118 13.04 53.07 -55.47
N PRO A 119 13.52 52.21 -56.39
CA PRO A 119 14.78 51.48 -56.20
C PRO A 119 16.08 52.32 -56.24
N TRP A 120 16.10 53.57 -56.71
CA TRP A 120 17.38 54.25 -57.01
C TRP A 120 17.37 55.76 -56.76
N GLY A 121 18.04 56.19 -55.69
CA GLY A 121 18.29 57.61 -55.41
C GLY A 121 19.03 57.88 -54.11
N LYS A 122 20.30 57.45 -54.01
CA LYS A 122 21.25 57.79 -52.92
C LYS A 122 20.78 57.51 -51.48
N GLY A 123 20.44 56.26 -51.16
CA GLY A 123 20.25 55.83 -49.77
C GLY A 123 20.02 54.32 -49.63
N GLN A 124 21.10 53.59 -49.32
CA GLN A 124 21.19 52.29 -48.62
C GLN A 124 20.19 51.12 -48.83
N GLY A 125 19.34 51.07 -49.86
CA GLY A 125 18.56 49.85 -50.16
C GLY A 125 19.34 48.82 -51.00
N LYS A 126 19.77 47.69 -50.42
CA LYS A 126 20.26 46.53 -51.20
C LYS A 126 19.07 45.70 -51.68
N LYS A 127 19.02 45.31 -52.96
CA LYS A 127 18.06 44.29 -53.41
C LYS A 127 18.37 42.96 -52.72
N SER A 128 17.36 42.33 -52.13
CA SER A 128 17.44 40.93 -51.70
C SER A 128 17.26 39.98 -52.90
N ASP A 129 17.87 38.80 -52.84
CA ASP A 129 17.84 37.78 -53.92
C ASP A 129 16.42 37.25 -54.26
N ALA A 130 15.39 37.68 -53.53
CA ALA A 130 13.99 37.30 -53.73
C ALA A 130 13.12 38.37 -54.44
N GLY A 131 13.70 39.47 -54.92
CA GLY A 131 12.97 40.50 -55.66
C GLY A 131 12.11 41.45 -54.81
N ALA A 132 12.12 41.30 -53.47
CA ALA A 132 11.50 42.24 -52.54
C ALA A 132 12.48 43.38 -52.18
N LEU A 133 11.98 44.62 -52.17
CA LEU A 133 12.73 45.82 -51.73
C LEU A 133 13.11 45.66 -50.25
N ASP A 134 14.40 45.71 -49.93
CA ASP A 134 14.86 45.78 -48.54
C ASP A 134 14.54 47.18 -48.01
N THR A 135 13.48 47.26 -47.23
CA THR A 135 13.01 48.51 -46.61
C THR A 135 13.61 48.72 -45.22
N SER A 136 14.65 47.96 -44.87
CA SER A 136 15.24 47.97 -43.54
C SER A 136 16.28 49.09 -43.37
N PHE A 137 16.12 49.91 -42.33
CA PHE A 137 17.08 50.94 -41.95
C PHE A 137 17.01 51.24 -40.45
N THR A 138 18.04 51.92 -39.94
CA THR A 138 18.11 52.34 -38.54
C THR A 138 17.63 53.77 -38.42
N LEU A 139 16.65 54.00 -37.56
CA LEU A 139 16.17 55.32 -37.18
C LEU A 139 17.28 56.12 -36.45
N GLY A 140 17.21 57.44 -36.44
CA GLY A 140 18.12 58.30 -35.69
C GLY A 140 18.15 58.02 -34.18
N ASN A 141 17.09 57.40 -33.65
CA ASN A 141 17.01 56.90 -32.27
C ASN A 141 17.68 55.51 -32.05
N GLY A 142 18.25 54.89 -33.08
CA GLY A 142 18.95 53.60 -33.01
C GLY A 142 18.06 52.35 -33.19
N VAL A 143 16.75 52.50 -33.35
CA VAL A 143 15.83 51.38 -33.59
C VAL A 143 15.90 50.92 -35.04
N GLN A 144 16.08 49.62 -35.25
CA GLN A 144 16.00 49.02 -36.59
C GLN A 144 14.54 48.78 -36.97
N VAL A 145 14.13 49.38 -38.07
CA VAL A 145 12.80 49.21 -38.67
C VAL A 145 12.96 48.69 -40.09
N GLY A 146 11.97 47.97 -40.60
CA GLY A 146 12.05 47.38 -41.95
C GLY A 146 10.94 46.39 -42.25
N ASN A 147 11.02 45.75 -43.42
CA ASN A 147 10.00 44.81 -43.91
C ASN A 147 8.59 45.44 -43.97
N PHE A 148 8.50 46.63 -44.56
CA PHE A 148 7.24 47.29 -44.87
C PHE A 148 6.69 46.82 -46.22
N GLU A 149 5.37 46.70 -46.31
CA GLU A 149 4.63 46.40 -47.53
C GLU A 149 3.52 47.46 -47.67
N PHE A 150 3.39 48.09 -48.84
CA PHE A 150 2.33 49.06 -49.14
C PHE A 150 2.13 49.14 -50.65
N ASP A 151 0.91 49.48 -51.10
CA ASP A 151 0.53 49.40 -52.51
C ASP A 151 0.98 50.62 -53.33
N GLY A 152 1.14 51.77 -52.65
CA GLY A 152 1.52 53.04 -53.27
C GLY A 152 1.54 54.18 -52.25
N LEU A 153 1.75 55.41 -52.73
CA LEU A 153 1.74 56.61 -51.90
C LEU A 153 0.63 57.56 -52.33
N THR A 154 -0.02 58.19 -51.35
CA THR A 154 -1.05 59.20 -51.58
C THR A 154 -0.45 60.49 -52.19
N ARG A 155 -1.23 61.18 -53.03
CA ARG A 155 -0.75 62.30 -53.86
C ARG A 155 -0.22 63.53 -53.10
N TRP A 156 -0.80 63.88 -51.94
CA TRP A 156 -0.53 65.18 -51.29
C TRP A 156 0.41 65.12 -50.08
N TYR A 157 0.49 63.98 -49.40
CA TYR A 157 1.34 63.79 -48.23
C TYR A 157 2.24 62.56 -48.32
N ASN A 158 2.24 61.87 -49.46
CA ASN A 158 3.04 60.68 -49.70
C ASN A 158 2.86 59.62 -48.61
N LEU A 159 1.65 59.48 -48.09
CA LEU A 159 1.32 58.47 -47.09
C LEU A 159 1.18 57.10 -47.75
N PRO A 160 1.67 56.01 -47.14
CA PRO A 160 1.56 54.67 -47.70
C PRO A 160 0.11 54.18 -47.70
N GLU A 161 -0.36 53.67 -48.85
CA GLU A 161 -1.66 53.04 -49.01
C GLU A 161 -1.57 51.55 -48.64
N ASN A 162 -2.56 51.05 -47.88
CA ASN A 162 -2.59 49.67 -47.38
C ASN A 162 -1.31 49.24 -46.65
N LEU A 163 -0.82 50.11 -45.76
CA LEU A 163 0.42 49.88 -45.02
C LEU A 163 0.36 48.60 -44.18
N SER A 164 1.30 47.70 -44.44
CA SER A 164 1.53 46.43 -43.74
C SER A 164 2.92 46.44 -43.11
N LEU A 165 2.96 46.35 -41.78
CA LEU A 165 4.15 46.49 -40.97
C LEU A 165 4.56 45.13 -40.39
N ALA A 166 5.86 44.87 -40.28
CA ALA A 166 6.35 43.76 -39.47
C ALA A 166 6.03 43.95 -37.98
N TYR A 167 5.91 42.85 -37.25
CA TYR A 167 5.50 42.83 -35.84
C TYR A 167 6.32 43.75 -34.92
N ASN A 168 7.60 43.95 -35.23
CA ASN A 168 8.51 44.80 -34.47
C ASN A 168 8.32 46.30 -34.73
N ASN A 169 7.60 46.70 -35.78
CA ASN A 169 7.32 48.09 -36.11
C ASN A 169 5.97 48.51 -35.53
N ASN A 170 5.83 48.43 -34.21
CA ASN A 170 4.54 48.51 -33.52
C ASN A 170 4.29 49.81 -32.74
N TYR A 171 5.11 50.83 -32.98
CA TYR A 171 4.93 52.16 -32.40
C TYR A 171 4.69 53.15 -33.54
N LEU A 172 3.45 53.63 -33.68
CA LEU A 172 3.03 54.55 -34.72
C LEU A 172 2.58 55.88 -34.11
N THR A 173 2.99 56.99 -34.72
CA THR A 173 2.50 58.32 -34.36
C THR A 173 1.86 58.96 -35.58
N PHE A 174 0.56 59.22 -35.51
CA PHE A 174 -0.22 59.86 -36.57
C PHE A 174 -0.18 61.37 -36.39
N LYS A 175 0.24 62.11 -37.41
CA LYS A 175 0.24 63.59 -37.41
C LYS A 175 -0.82 64.10 -38.36
N PHE A 176 -1.64 65.04 -37.92
CA PHE A 176 -2.80 65.54 -38.66
C PHE A 176 -3.02 67.03 -38.45
N ILE A 177 -3.71 67.67 -39.39
CA ILE A 177 -4.06 69.09 -39.31
C ILE A 177 -5.45 69.34 -39.88
N GLY A 178 -6.22 70.19 -39.20
CA GLY A 178 -7.50 70.70 -39.68
C GLY A 178 -7.32 72.08 -40.27
N ILE A 179 -7.60 72.22 -41.56
CA ILE A 179 -7.41 73.47 -42.29
C ILE A 179 -8.72 74.27 -42.28
N THR A 180 -8.68 75.50 -41.75
CA THR A 180 -9.78 76.47 -41.76
C THR A 180 -9.27 77.90 -41.98
N MET A 181 -10.08 78.77 -42.58
CA MET A 181 -9.71 80.13 -42.98
C MET A 181 -9.95 81.18 -41.88
N ASN A 182 -10.93 80.98 -41.01
CA ASN A 182 -11.37 82.03 -40.09
C ASN A 182 -10.53 82.06 -38.80
N GLN A 183 -10.25 80.89 -38.19
CA GLN A 183 -9.55 80.78 -36.91
C GLN A 183 -8.71 79.48 -36.79
N PRO A 184 -7.61 79.31 -37.55
CA PRO A 184 -6.86 78.06 -37.62
C PRO A 184 -6.25 77.62 -36.28
N LYS A 185 -5.88 78.55 -35.40
CA LYS A 185 -5.30 78.24 -34.07
C LYS A 185 -6.31 77.61 -33.08
N LYS A 186 -7.61 77.74 -33.36
CA LYS A 186 -8.68 77.28 -32.46
C LYS A 186 -9.26 75.93 -32.84
N VAL A 187 -8.73 75.30 -33.89
CA VAL A 187 -9.15 73.96 -34.28
C VAL A 187 -8.86 72.97 -33.16
N LYS A 188 -9.85 72.16 -32.84
CA LYS A 188 -9.74 71.06 -31.87
C LYS A 188 -9.92 69.72 -32.57
N TYR A 189 -9.42 68.65 -31.97
CA TYR A 189 -9.39 67.34 -32.57
C TYR A 189 -9.90 66.28 -31.61
N GLN A 190 -10.47 65.23 -32.18
CA GLN A 190 -10.67 63.95 -31.53
C GLN A 190 -10.17 62.86 -32.48
N TYR A 191 -9.54 61.84 -31.91
CA TYR A 191 -9.05 60.70 -32.65
C TYR A 191 -9.39 59.39 -31.94
N GLN A 192 -9.35 58.29 -32.67
CA GLN A 192 -9.61 56.93 -32.19
C GLN A 192 -8.86 55.93 -33.05
N LEU A 193 -8.28 54.89 -32.45
CA LEU A 193 -7.74 53.74 -33.17
C LEU A 193 -8.68 52.54 -33.02
N VAL A 194 -9.47 52.26 -34.06
CA VAL A 194 -10.36 51.11 -34.08
C VAL A 194 -9.53 49.82 -34.04
N GLY A 195 -9.81 48.97 -33.05
CA GLY A 195 -9.03 47.78 -32.70
C GLY A 195 -8.27 47.92 -31.37
N ILE A 196 -8.12 49.13 -30.85
CA ILE A 196 -7.51 49.41 -29.52
C ILE A 196 -8.42 50.27 -28.65
N ASP A 197 -8.92 51.39 -29.20
CA ASP A 197 -9.72 52.35 -28.45
C ASP A 197 -11.22 52.04 -28.59
N GLU A 198 -11.94 51.95 -27.46
CA GLU A 198 -13.39 51.77 -27.45
C GLU A 198 -14.15 53.07 -27.78
N ASN A 199 -13.64 54.22 -27.33
CA ASN A 199 -14.26 55.55 -27.47
C ASN A 199 -13.31 56.56 -28.13
N TRP A 200 -13.86 57.67 -28.63
CA TRP A 200 -13.07 58.82 -29.09
C TRP A 200 -12.23 59.42 -27.96
N SER A 201 -11.07 59.96 -28.31
CA SER A 201 -10.22 60.71 -27.37
C SER A 201 -10.96 61.92 -26.78
N ALA A 202 -10.49 62.41 -25.64
CA ALA A 202 -10.87 63.74 -25.15
C ALA A 202 -10.54 64.82 -26.20
N ILE A 203 -11.28 65.93 -26.18
CA ILE A 203 -11.04 67.06 -27.09
C ILE A 203 -9.64 67.63 -26.83
N THR A 204 -8.78 67.59 -27.85
CA THR A 204 -7.40 68.05 -27.76
C THR A 204 -7.08 69.11 -28.79
N SER A 205 -6.02 69.89 -28.55
CA SER A 205 -5.43 70.80 -29.55
C SER A 205 -4.16 70.22 -30.16
N ARG A 206 -3.75 69.03 -29.73
CA ARG A 206 -2.58 68.33 -30.27
C ARG A 206 -2.88 67.87 -31.69
N THR A 207 -1.88 68.00 -32.55
CA THR A 207 -1.89 67.59 -33.97
C THR A 207 -1.20 66.24 -34.17
N GLU A 208 -1.04 65.46 -33.10
CA GLU A 208 -0.41 64.15 -33.13
C GLU A 208 -1.06 63.18 -32.14
N ALA A 209 -1.08 61.90 -32.52
CA ALA A 209 -1.62 60.79 -31.73
C ALA A 209 -0.64 59.60 -31.75
N PRO A 210 0.13 59.38 -30.67
CA PRO A 210 1.04 58.24 -30.55
C PRO A 210 0.33 56.98 -30.04
N TYR A 211 0.60 55.84 -30.68
CA TYR A 211 0.15 54.50 -30.31
C TYR A 211 1.35 53.56 -30.24
N GLY A 212 1.67 53.10 -29.04
CA GLY A 212 2.81 52.20 -28.80
C GLY A 212 2.39 50.76 -28.54
N ASN A 213 3.30 49.84 -28.83
CA ASN A 213 3.16 48.40 -28.54
C ASN A 213 1.90 47.77 -29.12
N LEU A 214 1.57 48.13 -30.36
CA LEU A 214 0.40 47.60 -31.04
C LEU A 214 0.58 46.10 -31.34
N PRO A 215 -0.38 45.23 -30.96
CA PRO A 215 -0.32 43.82 -31.30
C PRO A 215 -0.51 43.61 -32.81
N HIS A 216 -0.28 42.37 -33.29
CA HIS A 216 -0.58 42.05 -34.68
C HIS A 216 -2.09 42.12 -34.93
N GLY A 217 -2.49 42.63 -36.08
CA GLY A 217 -3.89 42.88 -36.40
C GLY A 217 -4.06 44.00 -37.43
N THR A 218 -5.30 44.21 -37.87
CA THR A 218 -5.67 45.30 -38.77
C THR A 218 -6.36 46.39 -37.96
N TYR A 219 -5.93 47.63 -38.14
CA TYR A 219 -6.39 48.79 -37.40
C TYR A 219 -6.84 49.89 -38.34
N THR A 220 -7.80 50.70 -37.88
CA THR A 220 -8.24 51.90 -38.60
C THR A 220 -8.15 53.11 -37.68
N PHE A 221 -7.21 54.01 -37.99
CA PHE A 221 -7.08 55.30 -37.32
C PHE A 221 -8.15 56.26 -37.84
N LYS A 222 -8.91 56.86 -36.93
CA LYS A 222 -9.95 57.85 -37.24
C LYS A 222 -9.62 59.17 -36.56
N VAL A 223 -9.74 60.28 -37.29
CA VAL A 223 -9.57 61.63 -36.73
C VAL A 223 -10.58 62.60 -37.32
N LYS A 224 -11.18 63.44 -36.47
CA LYS A 224 -12.08 64.52 -36.87
C LYS A 224 -11.65 65.84 -36.24
N ALA A 225 -11.93 66.94 -36.93
CA ALA A 225 -11.57 68.28 -36.49
C ALA A 225 -12.82 69.13 -36.23
N MET A 226 -12.75 70.01 -35.24
CA MET A 226 -13.80 70.94 -34.87
C MET A 226 -13.33 72.37 -35.08
N ASN A 227 -14.14 73.20 -35.73
CA ASN A 227 -13.85 74.63 -35.84
C ASN A 227 -14.13 75.38 -34.52
N SER A 228 -13.87 76.69 -34.49
CA SER A 228 -14.08 77.53 -33.29
C SER A 228 -15.55 77.80 -32.94
N GLU A 229 -16.49 77.32 -33.74
CA GLU A 229 -17.95 77.42 -33.51
C GLU A 229 -18.56 76.07 -33.07
N GLY A 230 -17.74 75.01 -33.00
CA GLY A 230 -18.18 73.70 -32.54
C GLY A 230 -18.79 72.81 -33.63
N TYR A 231 -18.46 73.04 -34.91
CA TYR A 231 -18.85 72.16 -36.02
C TYR A 231 -17.73 71.16 -36.33
N TRP A 232 -18.08 69.87 -36.32
CA TRP A 232 -17.17 68.75 -36.59
C TRP A 232 -17.09 68.43 -38.08
N SER A 233 -15.90 68.08 -38.56
CA SER A 233 -15.69 67.46 -39.87
C SER A 233 -16.15 66.00 -39.86
N GLU A 234 -16.40 65.45 -41.05
CA GLU A 234 -16.42 63.99 -41.22
C GLU A 234 -15.07 63.41 -40.78
N PRO A 235 -15.08 62.20 -40.18
CA PRO A 235 -13.85 61.56 -39.73
C PRO A 235 -13.00 61.11 -40.93
N LEU A 236 -11.73 61.48 -40.91
CA LEU A 236 -10.72 60.91 -41.81
C LEU A 236 -10.34 59.53 -41.28
N GLU A 237 -10.38 58.52 -42.13
CA GLU A 237 -10.02 57.14 -41.79
C GLU A 237 -8.75 56.70 -42.52
N TYR A 238 -7.86 56.00 -41.82
CA TYR A 238 -6.64 55.44 -42.36
C TYR A 238 -6.42 54.02 -41.83
N THR A 239 -6.36 53.03 -42.72
CA THR A 239 -6.26 51.61 -42.37
C THR A 239 -4.85 51.09 -42.59
N PHE A 240 -4.33 50.32 -41.63
CA PHE A 240 -3.03 49.66 -41.70
C PHE A 240 -3.06 48.30 -40.97
N THR A 241 -2.09 47.44 -41.23
CA THR A 241 -1.99 46.09 -40.64
C THR A 241 -0.60 45.86 -40.03
N ILE A 242 -0.55 45.24 -38.86
CA ILE A 242 0.68 44.71 -38.26
C ILE A 242 0.65 43.19 -38.41
N ARG A 243 1.64 42.65 -39.13
CA ARG A 243 1.75 41.21 -39.41
C ARG A 243 2.09 40.41 -38.16
N PRO A 244 1.61 39.15 -38.04
CA PRO A 244 1.98 38.29 -36.92
C PRO A 244 3.48 37.97 -36.95
N PRO A 245 4.10 37.76 -35.79
CA PRO A 245 5.49 37.35 -35.73
C PRO A 245 5.66 35.92 -36.27
N TRP A 246 6.86 35.61 -36.76
CA TRP A 246 7.13 34.34 -37.43
C TRP A 246 6.85 33.10 -36.55
N TRP A 247 7.04 33.19 -35.22
CA TRP A 247 6.75 32.09 -34.28
C TRP A 247 5.25 31.81 -34.05
N LEU A 248 4.34 32.67 -34.53
CA LEU A 248 2.88 32.46 -34.48
C LEU A 248 2.30 32.02 -35.84
N THR A 249 3.14 31.63 -36.80
CA THR A 249 2.71 31.17 -38.13
C THR A 249 2.36 29.68 -38.15
N TRP A 250 1.49 29.26 -39.07
CA TRP A 250 1.01 27.88 -39.16
C TRP A 250 2.14 26.84 -39.35
N TRP A 251 3.19 27.18 -40.09
CA TRP A 251 4.33 26.28 -40.30
C TRP A 251 5.26 26.19 -39.07
N MET A 252 5.26 27.19 -38.18
CA MET A 252 5.95 27.06 -36.90
C MET A 252 5.22 26.11 -35.95
N TYR A 253 3.88 26.12 -35.96
CA TYR A 253 3.10 25.13 -35.22
C TYR A 253 3.38 23.69 -35.70
N THR A 254 3.56 23.47 -37.01
CA THR A 254 3.94 22.13 -37.52
C THR A 254 5.32 21.70 -37.03
N ILE A 255 6.29 22.62 -36.97
CA ILE A 255 7.62 22.35 -36.40
C ILE A 255 7.52 22.01 -34.91
N TYR A 256 6.71 22.73 -34.13
CA TYR A 256 6.51 22.42 -32.71
C TYR A 256 5.93 21.01 -32.51
N VAL A 257 4.94 20.63 -33.31
CA VAL A 257 4.36 19.28 -33.27
C VAL A 257 5.39 18.22 -33.62
N LEU A 258 6.18 18.42 -34.68
CA LEU A 258 7.24 17.48 -35.07
C LEU A 258 8.32 17.34 -34.00
N PHE A 259 8.72 18.44 -33.36
CA PHE A 259 9.69 18.42 -32.26
C PHE A 259 9.17 17.65 -31.05
N ILE A 260 7.88 17.79 -30.71
CA ILE A 260 7.22 17.02 -29.65
C ILE A 260 7.23 15.53 -29.99
N ILE A 261 6.85 15.15 -31.21
CA ILE A 261 6.85 13.74 -31.66
C ILE A 261 8.27 13.15 -31.61
N ALA A 262 9.26 13.88 -32.13
CA ALA A 262 10.66 13.44 -32.10
C ALA A 262 11.17 13.26 -30.67
N SER A 263 10.80 14.17 -29.75
CA SER A 263 11.14 14.09 -28.34
C SER A 263 10.52 12.86 -27.67
N ILE A 264 9.25 12.55 -27.95
CA ILE A 264 8.56 11.35 -27.45
C ILE A 264 9.26 10.09 -27.97
N VAL A 265 9.52 10.02 -29.28
CA VAL A 265 10.21 8.87 -29.90
C VAL A 265 11.60 8.68 -29.29
N PHE A 266 12.35 9.78 -29.09
CA PHE A 266 13.67 9.75 -28.46
C PHE A 266 13.61 9.24 -27.02
N ILE A 267 12.65 9.70 -26.21
CA ILE A 267 12.45 9.24 -24.82
C ILE A 267 12.10 7.75 -24.80
N VAL A 268 11.19 7.29 -25.65
CA VAL A 268 10.79 5.88 -25.75
C VAL A 268 11.99 5.01 -26.17
N TRP A 269 12.74 5.43 -27.18
CA TRP A 269 13.94 4.74 -27.65
C TRP A 269 15.02 4.67 -26.56
N TRP A 270 15.27 5.79 -25.87
CA TRP A 270 16.24 5.90 -24.78
C TRP A 270 15.87 5.00 -23.59
N ASN A 271 14.60 5.02 -23.19
CA ASN A 271 14.08 4.15 -22.12
C ASN A 271 14.17 2.68 -22.52
N GLY A 272 13.86 2.34 -23.78
CA GLY A 272 14.00 0.98 -24.31
C GLY A 272 15.45 0.49 -24.29
N ARG A 273 16.44 1.38 -24.49
CA ARG A 273 17.86 1.05 -24.38
C ARG A 273 18.29 0.84 -22.94
N LYS A 274 17.85 1.69 -22.00
CA LYS A 274 18.08 1.52 -20.56
C LYS A 274 17.47 0.22 -20.03
N LEU A 275 16.24 -0.11 -20.46
CA LEU A 275 15.54 -1.31 -20.02
C LEU A 275 16.26 -2.58 -20.46
N ARG A 276 16.77 -2.63 -21.70
CA ARG A 276 17.55 -3.76 -22.22
C ARG A 276 18.88 -3.96 -21.48
N ALA A 277 19.57 -2.87 -21.13
CA ALA A 277 20.80 -2.96 -20.34
C ALA A 277 20.55 -3.53 -18.93
N ARG A 278 19.49 -3.05 -18.25
CA ARG A 278 19.08 -3.58 -16.93
C ARG A 278 18.62 -5.03 -17.01
N ALA A 279 17.86 -5.41 -18.05
CA ALA A 279 17.41 -6.77 -18.26
C ALA A 279 18.58 -7.75 -18.42
N LYS A 280 19.68 -7.33 -19.08
CA LYS A 280 20.88 -8.16 -19.22
C LYS A 280 21.60 -8.38 -17.87
N VAL A 281 21.83 -7.30 -17.12
CA VAL A 281 22.46 -7.37 -15.78
C VAL A 281 21.60 -8.21 -14.83
N LEU A 282 20.29 -8.00 -14.83
CA LEU A 282 19.36 -8.78 -13.99
C LEU A 282 19.40 -10.28 -14.34
N THR A 283 19.43 -10.62 -15.63
CA THR A 283 19.53 -12.03 -16.06
C THR A 283 20.84 -12.67 -15.57
N GLU A 284 21.96 -11.95 -15.60
CA GLU A 284 23.24 -12.44 -15.08
C GLU A 284 23.21 -12.65 -13.56
N GLU A 285 22.62 -11.71 -12.81
CA GLU A 285 22.43 -11.84 -11.35
C GLU A 285 21.50 -13.00 -10.99
N VAL A 286 20.36 -13.13 -11.66
CA VAL A 286 19.42 -14.24 -11.45
C VAL A 286 20.09 -15.57 -11.75
N ASN A 287 20.89 -15.68 -12.81
CA ASN A 287 21.62 -16.91 -13.12
C ASN A 287 22.65 -17.26 -12.04
N LYS A 288 23.36 -16.27 -11.49
CA LYS A 288 24.30 -16.48 -10.39
C LYS A 288 23.58 -16.91 -9.10
N ALA A 289 22.52 -16.21 -8.71
CA ALA A 289 21.72 -16.55 -7.54
C ALA A 289 21.06 -17.93 -7.68
N THR A 290 20.55 -18.27 -8.86
CA THR A 290 19.97 -19.60 -9.15
C THR A 290 21.01 -20.70 -9.03
N LYS A 291 22.27 -20.45 -9.43
CA LYS A 291 23.37 -21.40 -9.26
C LYS A 291 23.72 -21.61 -7.78
N GLU A 292 23.81 -20.54 -6.99
CA GLU A 292 24.08 -20.61 -5.55
C GLU A 292 22.97 -21.36 -4.80
N ILE A 293 21.70 -21.06 -5.10
CA ILE A 293 20.54 -21.77 -4.53
C ILE A 293 20.58 -23.25 -4.86
N ARG A 294 20.94 -23.61 -6.10
CA ARG A 294 21.02 -25.01 -6.51
C ARG A 294 22.09 -25.78 -5.73
N GLN A 295 23.25 -25.14 -5.49
CA GLN A 295 24.31 -25.72 -4.67
C GLN A 295 23.87 -25.88 -3.21
N GLN A 296 23.19 -24.88 -2.64
CA GLN A 296 22.66 -24.99 -1.28
C GLN A 296 21.62 -26.10 -1.16
N LYS A 297 20.71 -26.22 -2.14
CA LYS A 297 19.68 -27.26 -2.16
C LYS A 297 20.31 -28.66 -2.20
N GLU A 298 21.34 -28.87 -3.01
CA GLU A 298 22.04 -30.16 -3.10
C GLU A 298 22.70 -30.54 -1.77
N ILE A 299 23.34 -29.59 -1.09
CA ILE A 299 23.92 -29.82 0.25
C ILE A 299 22.83 -30.19 1.26
N VAL A 300 21.69 -29.47 1.25
CA VAL A 300 20.57 -29.76 2.15
C VAL A 300 19.99 -31.15 1.88
N GLU A 301 19.85 -31.54 0.62
CA GLU A 301 19.32 -32.84 0.22
C GLU A 301 20.23 -33.99 0.65
N ILE A 302 21.55 -33.83 0.51
CA ILE A 302 22.55 -34.78 1.03
C ILE A 302 22.47 -34.87 2.56
N LYS A 303 22.40 -33.73 3.25
CA LYS A 303 22.28 -33.69 4.72
C LYS A 303 21.00 -34.35 5.21
N HIS A 304 19.88 -34.13 4.52
CA HIS A 304 18.60 -34.74 4.88
C HIS A 304 18.64 -36.27 4.71
N LYS A 305 19.29 -36.76 3.65
CA LYS A 305 19.53 -38.18 3.45
C LYS A 305 20.39 -38.79 4.56
N GLU A 306 21.53 -38.16 4.89
CA GLU A 306 22.42 -38.60 5.98
C GLU A 306 21.69 -38.70 7.33
N ILE A 307 20.85 -37.71 7.66
CA ILE A 307 20.05 -37.69 8.89
C ILE A 307 19.02 -38.82 8.89
N THR A 308 18.31 -39.00 7.77
CA THR A 308 17.28 -40.04 7.64
C THR A 308 17.88 -41.43 7.82
N ASP A 309 19.02 -41.69 7.17
CA ASP A 309 19.74 -42.97 7.29
C ASP A 309 20.20 -43.21 8.74
N SER A 310 20.63 -42.15 9.44
CA SER A 310 21.06 -42.23 10.85
C SER A 310 19.89 -42.52 11.80
N ILE A 311 18.72 -41.93 11.56
CA ILE A 311 17.52 -42.16 12.38
C ILE A 311 16.99 -43.59 12.19
N ASN A 312 16.94 -44.08 10.95
CA ASN A 312 16.56 -45.47 10.67
C ASN A 312 17.54 -46.48 11.31
N TYR A 313 18.83 -46.15 11.35
CA TYR A 313 19.83 -46.95 12.05
C TYR A 313 19.58 -46.98 13.57
N ALA A 314 19.23 -45.84 14.17
CA ALA A 314 18.87 -45.76 15.59
C ALA A 314 17.61 -46.58 15.92
N GLU A 315 16.58 -46.55 15.07
CA GLU A 315 15.38 -47.40 15.21
C GLU A 315 15.74 -48.88 15.25
N ARG A 316 16.60 -49.33 14.32
CA ARG A 316 17.03 -50.72 14.27
C ARG A 316 17.76 -51.16 15.55
N ILE A 317 18.59 -50.27 16.11
CA ILE A 317 19.24 -50.52 17.40
C ILE A 317 18.20 -50.60 18.50
N GLN A 318 17.31 -49.61 18.61
CA GLN A 318 16.30 -49.58 19.66
C GLN A 318 15.43 -50.84 19.65
N ARG A 319 14.94 -51.26 18.48
CA ARG A 319 14.13 -52.48 18.32
C ARG A 319 14.85 -53.75 18.78
N SER A 320 16.18 -53.78 18.72
CA SER A 320 16.98 -54.93 19.18
C SER A 320 17.00 -55.12 20.70
N PHE A 321 16.69 -54.06 21.47
CA PHE A 321 16.57 -54.10 22.94
C PHE A 321 15.14 -54.37 23.43
N MET A 322 14.13 -54.23 22.56
CA MET A 322 12.74 -54.47 22.93
C MET A 322 12.44 -55.97 23.02
N ALA A 323 11.39 -56.34 23.74
CA ALA A 323 11.01 -57.75 23.87
C ALA A 323 10.72 -58.38 22.50
N THR A 324 11.26 -59.58 22.26
CA THR A 324 10.99 -60.29 21.02
C THR A 324 9.63 -60.96 21.06
N LYS A 325 9.01 -61.09 19.89
CA LYS A 325 7.71 -61.74 19.77
C LYS A 325 7.77 -63.21 20.22
N GLU A 326 8.87 -63.90 19.95
CA GLU A 326 9.09 -65.28 20.38
C GLU A 326 9.06 -65.41 21.91
N MET A 327 9.61 -64.44 22.65
CA MET A 327 9.58 -64.42 24.11
C MET A 327 8.16 -64.16 24.63
N LEU A 328 7.47 -63.17 24.07
CA LEU A 328 6.10 -62.85 24.47
C LEU A 328 5.15 -64.01 24.14
N ASP A 329 5.29 -64.66 22.98
CA ASP A 329 4.49 -65.84 22.60
C ASP A 329 4.75 -67.01 23.56
N LYS A 330 6.00 -67.25 23.99
CA LYS A 330 6.34 -68.31 24.96
C LYS A 330 5.68 -68.12 26.33
N TYR A 331 5.68 -66.90 26.86
CA TYR A 331 5.21 -66.63 28.22
C TYR A 331 3.81 -66.05 28.32
N LEU A 332 3.27 -65.44 27.28
CA LEU A 332 1.94 -64.81 27.28
C LEU A 332 0.99 -65.40 26.23
N GLY A 333 1.47 -66.26 25.33
CA GLY A 333 0.64 -66.98 24.37
C GLY A 333 -0.25 -68.04 25.04
N VAL A 334 -1.34 -68.42 24.36
CA VAL A 334 -2.23 -69.50 24.82
C VAL A 334 -1.60 -70.84 24.41
N THR A 335 -1.25 -71.68 25.36
CA THR A 335 -0.89 -73.08 25.11
C THR A 335 -2.15 -73.93 25.06
N SER A 336 -2.64 -74.24 23.86
CA SER A 336 -3.60 -75.32 23.67
C SER A 336 -2.93 -76.65 24.01
N SER A 337 -3.37 -77.26 25.10
CA SER A 337 -3.02 -78.63 25.47
C SER A 337 -3.95 -79.61 24.74
N SER A 338 -3.44 -80.28 23.70
CA SER A 338 -3.91 -81.62 23.31
C SER A 338 -2.91 -82.28 22.36
N SER A 339 -2.38 -83.40 22.85
CA SER A 339 -1.74 -84.51 22.14
C SER A 339 -2.37 -84.86 20.79
N GLU A 340 -1.54 -85.10 19.77
CA GLU A 340 -1.45 -86.41 19.10
C GLU A 340 -0.28 -86.51 18.11
N GLU A 341 0.26 -87.71 18.07
CA GLU A 341 1.43 -88.22 17.38
C GLU A 341 0.99 -88.87 16.06
N ASN A 342 1.64 -88.59 14.90
CA ASN A 342 1.98 -89.63 13.90
C ASN A 342 2.75 -89.13 12.66
N THR A 343 3.96 -89.71 12.54
CA THR A 343 4.72 -90.27 11.39
C THR A 343 4.91 -89.52 10.03
N PRO A 344 6.08 -89.73 9.36
CA PRO A 344 6.61 -88.83 8.34
C PRO A 344 6.64 -89.39 6.90
N HIS A 345 6.40 -88.53 5.89
CA HIS A 345 6.79 -88.79 4.50
C HIS A 345 7.30 -87.52 3.78
N PRO A 346 8.17 -87.65 2.75
CA PRO A 346 9.16 -86.61 2.45
C PRO A 346 8.99 -85.90 1.09
N VAL A 347 9.72 -84.76 0.97
CA VAL A 347 10.14 -83.96 -0.21
C VAL A 347 9.02 -83.23 -1.00
N THR A 348 9.06 -81.96 -1.43
CA THR A 348 10.13 -81.09 -2.01
C THR A 348 9.70 -79.61 -2.03
N SER A 349 10.68 -78.71 -2.13
CA SER A 349 10.66 -77.33 -2.70
C SER A 349 10.22 -76.12 -1.85
N SER A 350 11.25 -75.50 -1.25
CA SER A 350 11.55 -74.06 -1.21
C SER A 350 10.44 -73.02 -1.35
N SER A 351 9.93 -72.56 -0.21
CA SER A 351 9.59 -71.16 0.11
C SER A 351 9.37 -71.07 1.62
N PRO A 352 9.89 -70.05 2.34
CA PRO A 352 9.62 -69.92 3.77
C PRO A 352 8.18 -69.45 3.94
N LYS A 353 7.24 -70.41 4.02
CA LYS A 353 5.90 -70.15 4.51
C LYS A 353 6.02 -69.88 6.00
N ASN A 354 5.63 -68.67 6.40
CA ASN A 354 5.30 -68.32 7.77
C ASN A 354 4.26 -69.32 8.30
N GLU A 355 4.69 -70.34 9.03
CA GLU A 355 3.84 -71.07 9.96
C GLU A 355 3.67 -70.19 11.20
N GLY A 356 2.85 -69.15 11.06
CA GLY A 356 2.38 -68.35 12.18
C GLY A 356 1.14 -69.02 12.75
N VAL A 357 1.15 -69.27 14.06
CA VAL A 357 -0.05 -69.51 14.88
C VAL A 357 -1.17 -68.60 14.35
N SER A 358 -2.32 -69.19 14.03
CA SER A 358 -3.53 -68.49 13.61
C SER A 358 -3.71 -67.23 14.46
N ARG A 359 -3.90 -66.07 13.82
CA ARG A 359 -4.05 -64.76 14.49
C ARG A 359 -5.16 -64.75 15.56
N SER A 360 -6.04 -65.75 15.60
CA SER A 360 -7.23 -65.83 16.44
C SER A 360 -7.03 -66.28 17.90
N GLU A 361 -5.84 -66.75 18.31
CA GLU A 361 -5.66 -67.41 19.63
C GLU A 361 -4.52 -66.82 20.50
N ARG A 362 -4.16 -65.54 20.33
CA ARG A 362 -3.16 -64.90 21.22
C ARG A 362 -3.76 -64.47 22.56
N GLY A 363 -3.05 -64.78 23.64
CA GLY A 363 -3.39 -64.41 25.02
C GLY A 363 -2.94 -62.99 25.41
N TYR A 364 -2.32 -62.26 24.48
CA TYR A 364 -1.84 -60.89 24.71
C TYR A 364 -1.88 -60.05 23.42
N PHE A 365 -1.71 -58.74 23.57
CA PHE A 365 -1.36 -57.82 22.49
C PHE A 365 -0.28 -56.83 22.95
N VAL A 366 0.44 -56.25 21.98
CA VAL A 366 1.34 -55.10 22.20
C VAL A 366 0.94 -54.02 21.20
N PHE A 367 0.30 -52.97 21.70
CA PHE A 367 -0.05 -51.80 20.90
C PHE A 367 1.05 -50.76 21.07
N PHE A 368 1.94 -50.69 20.08
CA PHE A 368 3.09 -49.77 20.08
C PHE A 368 3.03 -48.86 18.85
N ARG A 369 2.92 -47.55 19.10
CA ARG A 369 2.89 -46.50 18.08
C ARG A 369 3.84 -45.37 18.45
N PRO A 370 5.06 -45.36 17.91
CA PRO A 370 5.94 -44.22 18.08
C PRO A 370 5.41 -43.00 17.33
N LYS A 371 5.66 -41.80 17.87
CA LYS A 371 5.34 -40.51 17.28
C LYS A 371 6.26 -40.20 16.10
N ASP A 372 7.56 -40.43 16.28
CA ASP A 372 8.60 -40.28 15.27
C ASP A 372 9.09 -41.67 14.80
N VAL A 373 10.16 -41.72 14.00
CA VAL A 373 10.78 -43.00 13.57
C VAL A 373 11.35 -43.79 14.77
N VAL A 374 11.69 -43.11 15.85
CA VAL A 374 12.21 -43.68 17.09
C VAL A 374 11.43 -43.13 18.29
N SER A 375 11.38 -43.90 19.38
CA SER A 375 10.44 -43.70 20.50
C SER A 375 11.15 -43.45 21.83
N GLY A 376 10.62 -42.61 22.71
CA GLY A 376 10.95 -42.63 24.14
C GLY A 376 10.30 -43.82 24.85
N ASP A 377 9.07 -44.15 24.44
CA ASP A 377 8.37 -45.33 24.93
C ASP A 377 9.03 -46.62 24.49
N PHE A 378 9.01 -47.61 25.37
CA PHE A 378 9.38 -48.97 25.04
C PHE A 378 8.54 -49.99 25.78
N TYR A 379 8.58 -51.23 25.27
CA TYR A 379 8.11 -52.39 25.98
C TYR A 379 9.26 -53.37 26.18
N TRP A 380 9.32 -53.97 27.36
CA TRP A 380 10.38 -54.88 27.75
C TRP A 380 9.80 -56.07 28.51
N ALA A 381 10.43 -57.23 28.34
CA ALA A 381 10.07 -58.45 29.04
C ALA A 381 11.28 -59.37 29.20
N ALA A 382 11.28 -60.19 30.25
CA ALA A 382 12.31 -61.19 30.50
C ALA A 382 11.81 -62.32 31.40
N GLU A 383 12.42 -63.50 31.26
CA GLU A 383 12.34 -64.56 32.27
C GLU A 383 13.32 -64.24 33.41
N LEU A 384 12.83 -64.27 34.64
CA LEU A 384 13.62 -64.05 35.84
C LEU A 384 14.28 -65.36 36.29
N ASN A 385 15.35 -65.26 37.10
CA ASN A 385 16.10 -66.42 37.60
C ASN A 385 15.27 -67.43 38.40
N ASN A 386 14.10 -67.02 38.91
CA ASN A 386 13.16 -67.89 39.64
C ASN A 386 12.07 -68.51 38.74
N GLY A 387 12.14 -68.35 37.42
CA GLY A 387 11.17 -68.84 36.45
C GLY A 387 9.91 -67.97 36.29
N ASN A 388 9.77 -66.88 37.06
CA ASN A 388 8.69 -65.92 36.85
C ASN A 388 8.96 -65.09 35.59
N PHE A 389 7.89 -64.55 35.00
CA PHE A 389 7.98 -63.73 33.80
C PHE A 389 7.72 -62.27 34.11
N ALA A 390 8.69 -61.39 33.82
CA ALA A 390 8.57 -59.95 33.99
C ALA A 390 8.22 -59.26 32.67
N PHE A 391 7.36 -58.25 32.70
CA PHE A 391 7.06 -57.39 31.55
C PHE A 391 6.66 -55.98 31.99
N THR A 392 6.89 -54.99 31.13
CA THR A 392 6.58 -53.57 31.39
C THR A 392 6.36 -52.80 30.10
N CYS A 393 5.51 -51.77 30.17
CA CYS A 393 5.53 -50.62 29.28
C CYS A 393 6.16 -49.46 30.05
N ALA A 394 7.09 -48.76 29.42
CA ALA A 394 7.82 -47.67 30.02
C ALA A 394 7.88 -46.48 29.07
N ASP A 395 7.67 -45.30 29.62
CA ASP A 395 7.86 -44.01 28.97
C ASP A 395 9.17 -43.42 29.47
N SER A 396 10.11 -43.17 28.56
CA SER A 396 11.41 -42.56 28.91
C SER A 396 11.34 -41.06 28.75
N THR A 397 12.06 -40.32 29.57
CA THR A 397 12.10 -38.86 29.46
C THR A 397 12.55 -38.41 28.06
N GLY A 398 11.68 -37.66 27.37
CA GLY A 398 11.91 -37.10 26.03
C GLY A 398 11.42 -38.01 24.90
N HIS A 399 11.21 -37.43 23.71
CA HIS A 399 10.74 -38.14 22.51
C HIS A 399 11.79 -38.10 21.39
N GLY A 400 11.56 -38.85 20.31
CA GLY A 400 12.47 -38.90 19.16
C GLY A 400 13.85 -39.46 19.53
N VAL A 401 14.92 -38.94 18.91
CA VAL A 401 16.28 -39.50 19.06
C VAL A 401 16.80 -39.47 20.51
N PRO A 402 16.67 -38.38 21.29
CA PRO A 402 17.05 -38.38 22.71
C PRO A 402 16.26 -39.39 23.55
N GLY A 403 14.94 -39.46 23.33
CA GLY A 403 14.07 -40.45 24.00
C GLY A 403 14.49 -41.89 23.70
N ALA A 404 14.82 -42.19 22.43
CA ALA A 404 15.28 -43.50 22.03
C ALA A 404 16.60 -43.92 22.70
N ILE A 405 17.55 -42.99 22.84
CA ILE A 405 18.80 -43.24 23.58
C ILE A 405 18.50 -43.52 25.06
N MET A 406 17.58 -42.76 25.66
CA MET A 406 17.12 -42.98 27.04
C MET A 406 16.43 -44.33 27.20
N SER A 407 15.59 -44.75 26.26
CA SER A 407 14.94 -46.07 26.29
C SER A 407 15.97 -47.20 26.33
N ILE A 408 17.05 -47.12 25.54
CA ILE A 408 18.13 -48.13 25.53
C ILE A 408 18.88 -48.13 26.88
N LEU A 409 19.16 -46.94 27.43
CA LEU A 409 19.79 -46.81 28.75
C LEU A 409 18.92 -47.44 29.86
N ASN A 410 17.61 -47.19 29.81
CA ASN A 410 16.62 -47.69 30.75
C ASN A 410 16.46 -49.21 30.64
N ILE A 411 16.34 -49.75 29.43
CA ILE A 411 16.31 -51.20 29.18
C ILE A 411 17.58 -51.88 29.70
N SER A 412 18.76 -51.36 29.35
CA SER A 412 20.03 -51.91 29.85
C SER A 412 20.13 -51.89 31.38
N SER A 413 19.51 -50.89 32.02
CA SER A 413 19.48 -50.78 33.48
C SER A 413 18.49 -51.78 34.11
N LEU A 414 17.35 -52.03 33.46
CA LEU A 414 16.41 -53.10 33.83
C LEU A 414 17.04 -54.48 33.72
N GLU A 415 17.64 -54.79 32.56
CA GLU A 415 18.34 -56.06 32.31
C GLU A 415 19.41 -56.32 33.38
N LYS A 416 20.17 -55.28 33.73
CA LYS A 416 21.20 -55.40 34.77
C LYS A 416 20.61 -55.64 36.16
N SER A 417 19.41 -55.14 36.43
CA SER A 417 18.75 -55.29 37.72
C SER A 417 18.17 -56.70 37.89
N VAL A 418 17.60 -57.28 36.83
CA VAL A 418 17.01 -58.63 36.87
C VAL A 418 18.03 -59.76 36.96
N GLU A 419 19.31 -59.48 36.71
CA GLU A 419 20.39 -60.44 37.01
C GLU A 419 20.44 -60.80 38.52
N LYS A 420 20.03 -59.86 39.39
CA LYS A 420 20.13 -59.99 40.87
C LYS A 420 18.77 -60.07 41.55
N ASP A 421 17.84 -59.23 41.13
CA ASP A 421 16.57 -59.03 41.80
C ASP A 421 15.44 -59.73 41.04
N THR A 422 14.46 -60.30 41.76
CA THR A 422 13.31 -60.99 41.17
C THR A 422 11.95 -60.41 41.56
N GLU A 423 11.92 -59.52 42.56
CA GLU A 423 10.71 -58.81 42.97
C GLU A 423 10.64 -57.44 42.27
N PRO A 424 9.48 -57.02 41.76
CA PRO A 424 9.37 -55.85 40.90
C PRO A 424 9.82 -54.55 41.58
N HIS A 425 9.49 -54.34 42.85
CA HIS A 425 9.92 -53.15 43.59
C HIS A 425 11.45 -53.07 43.75
N GLN A 426 12.13 -54.20 44.02
CA GLN A 426 13.60 -54.25 44.11
C GLN A 426 14.24 -54.03 42.74
N ILE A 427 13.69 -54.64 41.69
CA ILE A 427 14.15 -54.43 40.31
C ILE A 427 14.08 -52.93 39.97
N LEU A 428 12.97 -52.24 40.26
CA LEU A 428 12.84 -50.81 40.01
C LEU A 428 13.79 -49.96 40.87
N ASN A 429 13.98 -50.30 42.15
CA ASN A 429 14.93 -49.60 43.04
C ASN A 429 16.38 -49.73 42.53
N THR A 430 16.80 -50.95 42.15
CA THR A 430 18.13 -51.19 41.57
C THR A 430 18.27 -50.49 40.22
N THR A 431 17.24 -50.52 39.38
CA THR A 431 17.21 -49.85 38.08
C THR A 431 17.39 -48.35 38.24
N ARG A 432 16.61 -47.71 39.14
CA ARG A 432 16.73 -46.28 39.47
C ARG A 432 18.16 -45.92 39.86
N ARG A 433 18.78 -46.68 40.76
CA ARG A 433 20.16 -46.43 41.21
C ARG A 433 21.15 -46.50 40.04
N ILE A 434 21.01 -47.50 39.16
CA ILE A 434 21.88 -47.64 37.98
C ILE A 434 21.71 -46.44 37.03
N ILE A 435 20.47 -46.02 36.76
CA ILE A 435 20.17 -44.85 35.91
C ILE A 435 20.83 -43.60 36.49
N ILE A 436 20.56 -43.31 37.77
CA ILE A 436 21.13 -42.16 38.49
C ILE A 436 22.66 -42.19 38.44
N ASP A 437 23.30 -43.33 38.72
CA ASP A 437 24.75 -43.46 38.73
C ASP A 437 25.39 -43.30 37.34
N ARG A 438 24.67 -43.69 36.28
CA ARG A 438 25.10 -43.47 34.88
C ARG A 438 24.96 -41.99 34.49
N LEU A 439 23.83 -41.37 34.78
CA LEU A 439 23.54 -39.96 34.40
C LEU A 439 24.28 -38.93 35.26
N LYS A 440 24.74 -39.27 36.46
CA LYS A 440 25.66 -38.42 37.26
C LYS A 440 26.93 -38.00 36.49
N LYS A 441 27.31 -38.74 35.46
CA LYS A 441 28.52 -38.50 34.65
C LYS A 441 28.24 -37.76 33.34
N ASP A 442 27.04 -37.21 33.16
CA ASP A 442 26.62 -36.51 31.92
C ASP A 442 27.32 -35.15 31.69
N GLY A 443 28.09 -34.66 32.66
CA GLY A 443 28.82 -33.40 32.58
C GLY A 443 28.03 -32.16 33.02
N SER A 444 26.76 -32.33 33.42
CA SER A 444 25.96 -31.24 33.99
C SER A 444 26.27 -31.04 35.50
N PRO A 445 26.15 -29.81 36.04
CA PRO A 445 26.44 -29.54 37.46
C PRO A 445 25.53 -30.29 38.43
N GLU A 446 24.30 -30.58 38.02
CA GLU A 446 23.32 -31.28 38.85
C GLU A 446 23.25 -32.77 38.54
N GLY A 447 23.72 -33.26 37.39
CA GLY A 447 23.43 -34.60 36.88
C GLY A 447 21.99 -34.71 36.37
N GLY A 448 21.81 -35.38 35.23
CA GLY A 448 20.53 -35.51 34.52
C GLY A 448 19.39 -36.00 35.40
N LYS A 449 18.21 -35.40 35.21
CA LYS A 449 16.96 -35.78 35.90
C LYS A 449 16.14 -36.81 35.10
N ASP A 450 16.69 -37.30 34.00
CA ASP A 450 16.02 -38.22 33.10
C ASP A 450 15.86 -39.61 33.74
N GLY A 451 14.84 -40.34 33.31
CA GLY A 451 14.53 -41.68 33.78
C GLY A 451 13.44 -42.32 32.96
N MET A 452 12.56 -43.08 33.61
CA MET A 452 11.34 -43.58 33.00
C MET A 452 10.17 -43.65 33.97
N ASP A 453 8.98 -43.57 33.43
CA ASP A 453 7.71 -43.86 34.06
C ASP A 453 7.21 -45.22 33.56
N CYS A 454 6.97 -46.17 34.45
CA CYS A 454 6.62 -47.53 34.05
C CYS A 454 5.86 -48.30 35.12
N SER A 455 5.23 -49.39 34.72
CA SER A 455 4.66 -50.38 35.62
C SER A 455 5.28 -51.73 35.34
N LEU A 456 6.14 -52.19 36.23
CA LEU A 456 6.82 -53.48 36.11
C LEU A 456 5.98 -54.58 36.77
N LEU A 457 5.55 -55.55 35.96
CA LEU A 457 4.73 -56.67 36.38
C LEU A 457 5.53 -57.96 36.31
N VAL A 458 5.35 -58.82 37.31
CA VAL A 458 5.96 -60.14 37.41
C VAL A 458 4.86 -61.18 37.58
N LEU A 459 4.71 -62.04 36.59
CA LEU A 459 3.72 -63.10 36.54
C LEU A 459 4.35 -64.41 37.02
N ASN A 460 3.78 -64.98 38.08
CA ASN A 460 4.02 -66.36 38.47
C ASN A 460 2.84 -67.23 38.02
N LYS A 461 3.04 -67.99 36.93
CA LYS A 461 1.99 -68.84 36.36
C LYS A 461 1.58 -69.99 37.28
N GLU A 462 2.54 -70.61 37.97
CA GLU A 462 2.28 -71.77 38.84
C GLU A 462 1.35 -71.42 40.00
N LYS A 463 1.52 -70.23 40.58
CA LYS A 463 0.72 -69.72 41.69
C LYS A 463 -0.48 -68.88 41.23
N SER A 464 -0.64 -68.66 39.91
CA SER A 464 -1.62 -67.72 39.35
C SER A 464 -1.59 -66.37 40.07
N GLN A 465 -0.39 -65.84 40.31
CA GLN A 465 -0.16 -64.65 41.11
C GLN A 465 0.58 -63.60 40.29
N LEU A 466 0.14 -62.35 40.43
CA LEU A 466 0.76 -61.17 39.83
C LEU A 466 1.37 -60.32 40.95
N THR A 467 2.65 -60.01 40.85
CA THR A 467 3.27 -58.96 41.67
C THR A 467 3.69 -57.81 40.78
N PHE A 468 3.59 -56.58 41.26
CA PHE A 468 3.98 -55.40 40.47
C PHE A 468 4.40 -54.23 41.35
N ALA A 469 5.14 -53.31 40.73
CA ALA A 469 5.51 -52.01 41.28
C ALA A 469 5.44 -50.97 40.15
N SER A 470 5.02 -49.75 40.49
CA SER A 470 4.59 -48.76 39.50
C SER A 470 5.16 -47.38 39.79
N ALA A 471 5.81 -46.79 38.80
CA ALA A 471 6.39 -45.45 38.78
C ALA A 471 5.58 -44.56 37.83
N ASN A 472 4.80 -43.62 38.37
CA ASN A 472 3.92 -42.67 37.67
C ASN A 472 2.80 -43.25 36.76
N ASN A 473 2.99 -44.42 36.16
CA ASN A 473 2.05 -45.10 35.27
C ASN A 473 1.24 -46.17 36.03
N PRO A 474 -0.11 -46.16 35.96
CA PRO A 474 -0.96 -47.11 36.68
C PRO A 474 -1.01 -48.50 36.04
N VAL A 475 -1.49 -49.49 36.81
CA VAL A 475 -1.91 -50.80 36.28
C VAL A 475 -3.43 -50.89 36.32
N PHE A 476 -4.04 -51.36 35.23
CA PHE A 476 -5.47 -51.64 35.17
C PHE A 476 -5.73 -53.14 35.00
N ILE A 477 -6.72 -53.65 35.72
CA ILE A 477 -7.14 -55.06 35.62
C ILE A 477 -8.66 -55.10 35.46
N VAL A 478 -9.15 -55.73 34.39
CA VAL A 478 -10.57 -55.95 34.18
C VAL A 478 -10.92 -57.39 34.56
N ARG A 479 -11.87 -57.54 35.48
CA ARG A 479 -12.31 -58.82 36.04
C ARG A 479 -13.82 -58.99 35.88
N ALA A 480 -14.26 -60.19 35.50
CA ALA A 480 -15.68 -60.54 35.49
C ALA A 480 -16.22 -60.69 36.93
N VAL A 481 -17.35 -60.07 37.23
CA VAL A 481 -18.02 -60.14 38.53
C VAL A 481 -19.00 -61.32 38.50
N HIS A 482 -18.68 -62.40 39.22
CA HIS A 482 -19.62 -63.50 39.41
C HIS A 482 -20.84 -63.06 40.27
N PRO A 483 -22.09 -63.44 39.94
CA PRO A 483 -23.28 -62.97 40.65
C PRO A 483 -23.44 -63.42 42.11
N ASN A 484 -22.56 -64.25 42.69
CA ASN A 484 -22.63 -64.64 44.11
C ASN A 484 -21.22 -65.00 44.63
N PRO A 485 -20.75 -64.45 45.77
CA PRO A 485 -19.66 -65.06 46.52
C PRO A 485 -20.19 -66.31 47.27
N PRO A 486 -19.40 -67.39 47.45
CA PRO A 486 -19.74 -68.37 48.47
C PRO A 486 -19.65 -67.67 49.83
N GLU A 487 -20.76 -67.69 50.57
CA GLU A 487 -20.82 -67.22 51.95
C GLU A 487 -19.72 -67.90 52.78
N GLY A 488 -18.99 -67.09 53.56
CA GLY A 488 -18.07 -67.55 54.58
C GLY A 488 -16.61 -67.61 54.15
N ARG A 489 -15.90 -66.49 54.35
CA ARG A 489 -14.52 -66.47 54.85
C ARG A 489 -14.21 -65.08 55.38
N GLU A 490 -14.37 -64.93 56.69
CA GLU A 490 -13.76 -63.86 57.47
C GLU A 490 -12.24 -63.90 57.24
N SER A 491 -11.67 -62.85 56.66
CA SER A 491 -10.23 -62.66 56.64
C SER A 491 -9.79 -62.05 57.97
N GLN A 492 -9.45 -62.93 58.92
CA GLN A 492 -8.49 -62.61 59.97
C GLN A 492 -7.15 -62.27 59.32
N HIS A 493 -6.65 -61.04 59.46
CA HIS A 493 -5.21 -60.76 59.45
C HIS A 493 -4.86 -59.89 60.65
N SER A 494 -4.05 -60.47 61.52
CA SER A 494 -3.57 -59.98 62.80
C SER A 494 -2.43 -58.97 62.67
N ILE A 495 -2.43 -58.05 63.63
CA ILE A 495 -1.60 -56.87 63.95
C ILE A 495 -0.14 -57.26 64.30
N HIS A 496 0.94 -56.48 64.00
CA HIS A 496 1.67 -55.56 64.94
C HIS A 496 3.05 -55.05 64.37
N PRO A 497 3.70 -53.99 64.91
CA PRO A 497 3.34 -52.56 64.81
C PRO A 497 4.55 -51.58 64.58
N ASN A 498 4.32 -50.34 64.13
CA ASN A 498 4.80 -49.08 64.74
C ASN A 498 4.80 -47.86 63.79
N ASN A 499 4.32 -46.75 64.36
CA ASN A 499 4.47 -45.33 64.04
C ASN A 499 3.70 -44.67 62.88
N GLU A 500 2.59 -44.06 63.31
CA GLU A 500 2.25 -42.62 63.21
C GLU A 500 2.24 -41.93 61.82
N GLY A 501 1.03 -41.52 61.40
CA GLY A 501 0.85 -40.36 60.51
C GLY A 501 -0.13 -40.54 59.34
N PHE A 502 -1.43 -40.51 59.64
CA PHE A 502 -2.49 -39.80 58.91
C PHE A 502 -2.74 -39.97 57.38
N GLU A 503 -4.02 -40.22 57.07
CA GLU A 503 -4.76 -40.05 55.81
C GLU A 503 -4.62 -41.06 54.64
N GLY A 504 -5.33 -42.17 54.79
CA GLY A 504 -6.43 -42.56 53.88
C GLY A 504 -6.16 -42.70 52.37
N SER A 505 -5.67 -43.86 51.93
CA SER A 505 -5.82 -44.31 50.55
C SER A 505 -7.03 -45.26 50.43
N SER A 506 -8.19 -44.66 50.22
CA SER A 506 -9.40 -45.36 49.80
C SER A 506 -9.21 -45.91 48.37
N SER A 507 -9.45 -47.20 48.19
CA SER A 507 -9.87 -47.77 46.92
C SER A 507 -11.18 -47.09 46.51
N SER A 508 -11.08 -46.11 45.61
CA SER A 508 -12.25 -45.41 45.07
C SER A 508 -13.04 -46.35 44.14
N PRO A 509 -14.38 -46.19 44.01
CA PRO A 509 -15.22 -47.18 43.38
C PRO A 509 -14.93 -47.26 41.88
N SER A 510 -14.52 -48.46 41.47
CA SER A 510 -14.29 -48.92 40.12
C SER A 510 -15.58 -48.86 39.28
N GLY A 511 -15.48 -48.32 38.06
CA GLY A 511 -16.60 -48.30 37.11
C GLY A 511 -17.10 -49.72 36.85
N ARG A 512 -18.41 -49.93 37.05
CA ARG A 512 -19.09 -51.19 36.74
C ARG A 512 -19.86 -51.03 35.44
N LEU A 513 -19.60 -51.91 34.48
CA LEU A 513 -20.40 -52.05 33.27
C LEU A 513 -20.62 -53.54 33.01
N GLY A 514 -21.88 -53.97 32.82
CA GLY A 514 -22.20 -55.26 32.22
C GLY A 514 -21.55 -56.51 32.84
N GLY A 515 -21.46 -56.61 34.17
CA GLY A 515 -20.91 -57.80 34.83
C GLY A 515 -19.38 -57.90 34.86
N ALA A 516 -18.65 -56.82 34.55
CA ALA A 516 -17.21 -56.70 34.78
C ALA A 516 -16.86 -55.44 35.59
N GLU A 517 -15.76 -55.49 36.35
CA GLU A 517 -15.20 -54.37 37.10
C GLU A 517 -13.74 -54.10 36.70
N LEU A 518 -13.35 -52.82 36.69
CA LEU A 518 -11.96 -52.39 36.45
C LEU A 518 -11.29 -52.00 37.77
N LEU A 519 -10.29 -52.78 38.17
CA LEU A 519 -9.43 -52.49 39.30
C LEU A 519 -8.28 -51.58 38.84
N GLU A 520 -8.16 -50.41 39.47
CA GLU A 520 -7.04 -49.49 39.25
C GLU A 520 -6.08 -49.53 40.44
N TYR A 521 -4.82 -49.81 40.15
CA TYR A 521 -3.74 -49.69 41.12
C TYR A 521 -2.96 -48.41 40.85
N LYS A 522 -3.03 -47.49 41.82
CA LYS A 522 -2.36 -46.20 41.73
C LYS A 522 -0.84 -46.39 41.82
N PRO A 523 -0.06 -45.68 41.00
CA PRO A 523 1.39 -45.76 41.03
C PRO A 523 1.97 -44.89 42.13
N ASP A 524 3.22 -45.20 42.52
CA ASP A 524 4.03 -44.27 43.27
C ASP A 524 4.29 -43.01 42.41
N LYS A 525 4.09 -41.83 42.99
CA LYS A 525 4.27 -40.54 42.30
C LYS A 525 5.74 -40.12 42.26
N MET A 526 6.54 -40.93 41.58
CA MET A 526 7.96 -40.73 41.34
C MET A 526 8.41 -41.57 40.12
N PRO A 527 9.35 -41.06 39.31
CA PRO A 527 9.93 -41.81 38.20
C PRO A 527 10.95 -42.85 38.68
N VAL A 528 11.33 -43.76 37.79
CA VAL A 528 12.54 -44.59 37.92
C VAL A 528 13.73 -43.77 37.43
N GLY A 529 14.12 -42.80 38.23
CA GLY A 529 15.21 -41.86 37.94
C GLY A 529 15.47 -40.94 39.12
N LYS A 530 16.24 -39.87 38.88
CA LYS A 530 16.55 -38.86 39.89
C LYS A 530 15.29 -38.05 40.25
N HIS A 531 14.94 -38.00 41.52
CA HIS A 531 13.72 -37.33 42.00
C HIS A 531 13.85 -36.94 43.48
N GLU A 532 13.03 -36.02 43.97
CA GLU A 532 13.03 -35.63 45.39
C GLU A 532 12.77 -36.82 46.33
N LYS A 533 12.00 -37.80 45.84
CA LYS A 533 11.68 -39.06 46.53
C LYS A 533 12.59 -40.22 46.15
N GLU A 534 13.77 -39.98 45.59
CA GLU A 534 14.65 -41.06 45.09
C GLU A 534 15.09 -42.06 46.18
N ASN A 535 15.10 -41.64 47.44
CA ASN A 535 15.41 -42.48 48.61
C ASN A 535 14.21 -43.29 49.13
N GLU A 536 13.00 -43.05 48.62
CA GLU A 536 11.81 -43.83 48.97
C GLU A 536 11.75 -45.10 48.08
N PRO A 537 11.59 -46.30 48.66
CA PRO A 537 11.45 -47.52 47.88
C PRO A 537 10.08 -47.58 47.19
N PHE A 538 10.04 -48.20 46.01
CA PHE A 538 8.76 -48.50 45.35
C PHE A 538 7.89 -49.46 46.16
N THR A 539 6.57 -49.26 46.08
CA THR A 539 5.56 -50.09 46.76
C THR A 539 5.37 -51.42 46.02
N LEU A 540 5.44 -52.54 46.74
CA LEU A 540 5.13 -53.87 46.21
C LEU A 540 3.63 -54.17 46.35
N HIS A 541 2.98 -54.48 45.24
CA HIS A 541 1.63 -55.01 45.22
C HIS A 541 1.64 -56.50 44.86
N THR A 542 0.76 -57.27 45.52
CA THR A 542 0.56 -58.70 45.25
C THR A 542 -0.93 -58.96 45.04
N LEU A 543 -1.26 -59.63 43.94
CA LEU A 543 -2.62 -59.93 43.55
C LEU A 543 -2.75 -61.40 43.12
N GLN A 544 -3.80 -62.06 43.62
CA GLN A 544 -4.22 -63.36 43.12
C GLN A 544 -5.05 -63.18 41.84
N LEU A 545 -4.60 -63.78 40.75
CA LEU A 545 -5.28 -63.73 39.45
C LEU A 545 -6.41 -64.75 39.38
N GLN A 546 -7.46 -64.39 38.66
CA GLN A 546 -8.58 -65.24 38.33
C GLN A 546 -8.58 -65.53 36.84
N LYS A 547 -9.07 -66.71 36.46
CA LYS A 547 -9.21 -67.09 35.05
C LYS A 547 -10.10 -66.07 34.34
N GLY A 548 -9.62 -65.52 33.23
CA GLY A 548 -10.32 -64.51 32.44
C GLY A 548 -9.99 -63.06 32.80
N ASP A 549 -9.19 -62.80 33.85
CA ASP A 549 -8.66 -61.47 34.13
C ASP A 549 -7.90 -60.92 32.92
N VAL A 550 -8.07 -59.62 32.63
CA VAL A 550 -7.30 -58.91 31.61
C VAL A 550 -6.49 -57.80 32.26
N ILE A 551 -5.17 -57.89 32.14
CA ILE A 551 -4.20 -56.97 32.73
C ILE A 551 -3.73 -56.00 31.64
N TYR A 552 -3.66 -54.70 31.96
CA TYR A 552 -3.14 -53.66 31.09
C TYR A 552 -2.04 -52.87 31.79
N THR A 553 -0.90 -52.74 31.11
CA THR A 553 0.18 -51.79 31.43
C THR A 553 0.37 -50.86 30.24
N LEU A 554 0.59 -49.57 30.52
CA LEU A 554 0.53 -48.51 29.51
C LEU A 554 1.46 -47.34 29.83
N THR A 555 1.76 -46.57 28.79
CA THR A 555 2.29 -45.20 28.85
C THR A 555 1.16 -44.18 28.68
N ASP A 556 1.45 -42.91 28.93
CA ASP A 556 0.42 -41.86 29.00
C ASP A 556 -0.08 -41.38 27.63
N GLY A 557 0.66 -41.61 26.54
CA GLY A 557 0.39 -41.02 25.23
C GLY A 557 -0.99 -41.32 24.64
N PHE A 558 -1.61 -42.48 24.93
CA PHE A 558 -2.98 -42.74 24.49
C PHE A 558 -3.97 -41.77 25.15
N ALA A 559 -3.85 -41.57 26.46
CA ALA A 559 -4.73 -40.71 27.23
C ALA A 559 -4.45 -39.22 26.95
N ASP A 560 -3.21 -38.88 26.61
CA ASP A 560 -2.77 -37.52 26.34
C ASP A 560 -3.02 -37.06 24.90
N GLN A 561 -3.41 -37.96 24.00
CA GLN A 561 -3.73 -37.63 22.61
C GLN A 561 -4.84 -36.57 22.49
N PHE A 562 -4.54 -35.50 21.77
CA PHE A 562 -5.51 -34.47 21.41
C PHE A 562 -6.35 -34.88 20.20
N GLY A 563 -7.66 -34.64 20.27
CA GLY A 563 -8.60 -35.15 19.28
C GLY A 563 -10.05 -34.70 19.47
N GLY A 564 -10.93 -35.29 18.66
CA GLY A 564 -12.36 -35.00 18.59
C GLY A 564 -12.70 -33.61 18.05
N ASP A 565 -13.99 -33.32 17.90
CA ASP A 565 -14.50 -32.08 17.29
C ASP A 565 -14.05 -30.79 18.01
N LYS A 566 -13.63 -30.91 19.28
CA LYS A 566 -13.24 -29.80 20.14
C LYS A 566 -11.73 -29.75 20.42
N GLY A 567 -10.93 -30.64 19.82
CA GLY A 567 -9.47 -30.68 20.01
C GLY A 567 -9.05 -30.83 21.48
N LYS A 568 -9.63 -31.79 22.21
CA LYS A 568 -9.35 -32.02 23.63
C LYS A 568 -8.50 -33.28 23.82
N LYS A 569 -7.80 -33.38 24.95
CA LYS A 569 -7.14 -34.63 25.38
C LYS A 569 -8.16 -35.76 25.52
N TYR A 570 -7.77 -37.00 25.21
CA TYR A 570 -8.61 -38.18 25.34
C TYR A 570 -8.99 -38.46 26.81
N MET A 571 -8.08 -38.16 27.74
CA MET A 571 -8.19 -38.37 29.18
C MET A 571 -8.21 -39.84 29.61
N ILE A 572 -7.54 -40.13 30.73
CA ILE A 572 -7.46 -41.49 31.30
C ILE A 572 -8.83 -42.08 31.65
N LYS A 573 -9.82 -41.22 31.92
CA LYS A 573 -11.20 -41.65 32.22
C LYS A 573 -11.84 -42.37 31.02
N ASN A 574 -11.76 -41.77 29.83
CA ASN A 574 -12.36 -42.34 28.62
C ASN A 574 -11.61 -43.63 28.23
N PHE A 575 -10.30 -43.66 28.45
CA PHE A 575 -9.50 -44.85 28.22
C PHE A 575 -9.92 -46.03 29.11
N LYS A 576 -10.19 -45.81 30.40
CA LYS A 576 -10.72 -46.86 31.29
C LYS A 576 -12.07 -47.39 30.82
N GLU A 577 -12.96 -46.50 30.37
CA GLU A 577 -14.28 -46.89 29.83
C GLU A 577 -14.12 -47.73 28.56
N LEU A 578 -13.20 -47.36 27.67
CA LEU A 578 -12.84 -48.15 26.48
C LEU A 578 -12.33 -49.55 26.87
N LEU A 579 -11.36 -49.64 27.79
CA LEU A 579 -10.81 -50.93 28.24
C LEU A 579 -11.90 -51.84 28.82
N LEU A 580 -12.78 -51.30 29.68
CA LEU A 580 -13.94 -52.02 30.20
C LEU A 580 -14.84 -52.57 29.09
N ASN A 581 -15.09 -51.78 28.05
CA ASN A 581 -15.95 -52.16 26.94
C ASN A 581 -15.34 -53.23 26.05
N ILE A 582 -14.02 -53.26 25.88
CA ILE A 582 -13.36 -54.20 24.96
C ILE A 582 -12.82 -55.45 25.67
N ALA A 583 -12.69 -55.45 27.01
CA ALA A 583 -12.05 -56.52 27.77
C ALA A 583 -12.66 -57.92 27.59
N HIS A 584 -13.89 -58.04 27.11
CA HIS A 584 -14.53 -59.33 26.80
C HIS A 584 -14.09 -59.92 25.45
N LEU A 585 -13.56 -59.10 24.54
CA LEU A 585 -13.17 -59.49 23.19
C LEU A 585 -11.83 -60.27 23.20
N PRO A 586 -11.55 -61.09 22.17
CA PRO A 586 -10.22 -61.66 21.95
C PRO A 586 -9.13 -60.58 21.92
N MET A 587 -7.92 -60.89 22.41
CA MET A 587 -6.83 -59.89 22.51
C MET A 587 -6.48 -59.20 21.18
N PRO A 588 -6.44 -59.90 20.03
CA PRO A 588 -6.23 -59.25 18.74
C PRO A 588 -7.35 -58.27 18.36
N GLU A 589 -8.60 -58.56 18.74
CA GLU A 589 -9.73 -57.65 18.50
C GLU A 589 -9.68 -56.44 19.42
N GLN A 590 -9.20 -56.59 20.66
CA GLN A 590 -8.95 -55.46 21.57
C GLN A 590 -7.88 -54.52 21.00
N GLU A 591 -6.77 -55.06 20.51
CA GLU A 591 -5.71 -54.29 19.84
C GLU A 591 -6.28 -53.48 18.67
N GLN A 592 -7.11 -54.12 17.84
CA GLN A 592 -7.76 -53.44 16.72
C GLN A 592 -8.72 -52.35 17.17
N LYS A 593 -9.52 -52.59 18.22
CA LYS A 593 -10.43 -51.57 18.78
C LYS A 593 -9.69 -50.38 19.36
N LEU A 594 -8.55 -50.62 20.01
CA LEU A 594 -7.66 -49.55 20.47
C LEU A 594 -7.11 -48.74 19.28
N ALA A 595 -6.69 -49.41 18.22
CA ALA A 595 -6.20 -48.76 17.01
C ALA A 595 -7.28 -47.90 16.32
N ASP A 596 -8.49 -48.43 16.20
CA ASP A 596 -9.64 -47.77 15.58
C ASP A 596 -10.07 -46.53 16.39
N GLU A 597 -10.20 -46.69 17.70
CA GLU A 597 -10.57 -45.58 18.61
C GLU A 597 -9.50 -44.49 18.62
N PHE A 598 -8.22 -44.85 18.69
CA PHE A 598 -7.12 -43.90 18.65
C PHE A 598 -7.11 -43.11 17.33
N ALA A 599 -7.28 -43.80 16.19
CA ALA A 599 -7.34 -43.17 14.88
C ALA A 599 -8.56 -42.25 14.74
N ALA A 600 -9.73 -42.69 15.21
CA ALA A 600 -10.96 -41.91 15.19
C ALA A 600 -10.86 -40.65 16.06
N TRP A 601 -10.32 -40.77 17.28
CA TRP A 601 -10.15 -39.62 18.17
C TRP A 601 -9.13 -38.64 17.62
N LYS A 602 -7.94 -39.11 17.24
CA LYS A 602 -6.88 -38.27 16.67
C LYS A 602 -7.36 -37.52 15.43
N GLY A 603 -8.09 -38.20 14.54
CA GLY A 603 -8.57 -37.64 13.28
C GLY A 603 -7.40 -37.10 12.45
N ASN A 604 -7.52 -35.84 12.02
CA ASN A 604 -6.49 -35.13 11.25
C ASN A 604 -5.39 -34.49 12.11
N ASN A 605 -5.47 -34.59 13.45
CA ASN A 605 -4.42 -34.05 14.31
C ASN A 605 -3.15 -34.91 14.26
N GLU A 606 -2.03 -34.27 14.57
CA GLU A 606 -0.75 -34.97 14.76
C GLU A 606 -0.77 -35.81 16.04
N GLN A 607 0.03 -36.88 16.06
CA GLN A 607 0.24 -37.66 17.26
C GLN A 607 1.12 -36.84 18.21
N VAL A 608 0.67 -36.66 19.45
CA VAL A 608 1.34 -35.74 20.40
C VAL A 608 2.50 -36.39 21.13
N ASP A 609 2.38 -37.69 21.40
CA ASP A 609 3.38 -38.47 22.13
C ASP A 609 3.47 -39.92 21.64
N ASP A 610 4.51 -40.64 22.05
CA ASP A 610 4.63 -42.07 21.83
C ASP A 610 3.51 -42.84 22.58
N VAL A 611 3.09 -43.99 22.05
CA VAL A 611 2.02 -44.79 22.69
C VAL A 611 2.46 -46.24 22.81
N CYS A 612 2.43 -46.78 24.03
CA CYS A 612 2.78 -48.16 24.32
C CYS A 612 1.80 -48.78 25.32
N ILE A 613 1.15 -49.87 24.92
CA ILE A 613 0.20 -50.61 25.77
C ILE A 613 0.44 -52.12 25.59
N ILE A 614 0.57 -52.84 26.69
CA ILE A 614 0.50 -54.31 26.71
C ILE A 614 -0.79 -54.72 27.41
N GLY A 615 -1.57 -55.56 26.73
CA GLY A 615 -2.71 -56.26 27.32
C GLY A 615 -2.41 -57.76 27.43
N VAL A 616 -2.73 -58.38 28.57
CA VAL A 616 -2.55 -59.83 28.81
C VAL A 616 -3.81 -60.43 29.42
N ARG A 617 -4.30 -61.54 28.89
CA ARG A 617 -5.41 -62.33 29.46
C ARG A 617 -4.88 -63.58 30.18
N ILE A 618 -5.42 -63.85 31.36
CA ILE A 618 -5.05 -64.99 32.23
C ILE A 618 -5.92 -66.23 32.02
#